data_AF-A0A0K2RIV3-F1
#
_entry.id   AF-A0A0K2RIV3-F1
#
_cell.length_a   1.000
_cell.length_b   1.000
_cell.length_c   1.000
_cell.angle_alpha   90.00
_cell.angle_beta   90.00
_cell.angle_gamma   90.00
#
_symmetry.space_group_name_H-M   'P 1'
#
loop_
_entity.id
_entity.type
_entity.pdbx_description
1 polymer ?
#
loop_
_entity_poly.entity_id
_entity_poly.type
_entity_poly.pdbx_seq_one_letter_code
_entity_poly.pdbx_strand_id
1 'polypeptide(L)' 'MALMPFTYSIANGLGAGFISFALIRTFQGRAREVHPLMWAVAAAFLLFFGIGPVEEILGVK' A
#
# COMPACT_ATOMS: atom_id res chain seq x y z
N MET A 1 -24.31 10.51 -9.04
CA MET A 1 -23.05 10.78 -8.29
C MET A 1 -22.73 9.58 -7.39
N ALA A 2 -22.80 8.36 -7.95
CA ALA A 2 -22.65 7.10 -7.20
C ALA A 2 -21.84 6.06 -8.00
N LEU A 3 -21.01 6.51 -8.95
CA LEU A 3 -19.95 5.68 -9.54
C LEU A 3 -18.64 5.75 -8.76
N MET A 4 -18.48 6.77 -7.89
CA MET A 4 -17.28 6.97 -7.08
C MET A 4 -17.00 5.93 -5.97
N PRO A 5 -17.91 5.04 -5.52
CA PRO A 5 -17.53 4.04 -4.53
C PRO A 5 -16.89 2.80 -5.19
N PHE A 6 -17.14 2.54 -6.48
CA PHE A 6 -16.44 1.48 -7.22
C PHE A 6 -15.13 1.98 -7.83
N THR A 7 -15.00 3.30 -7.99
CA THR A 7 -13.74 4.03 -8.14
C THR A 7 -13.28 4.63 -6.81
N TYR A 8 -13.54 3.96 -5.67
CA TYR A 8 -12.78 4.16 -4.44
C TYR A 8 -11.36 3.65 -4.68
N SER A 9 -10.67 4.43 -5.52
CA SER A 9 -9.32 4.33 -6.05
C SER A 9 -8.91 2.92 -6.48
N ILE A 10 -9.08 2.59 -7.77
CA ILE A 10 -8.34 1.48 -8.40
C ILE A 10 -6.84 1.60 -8.05
N ALA A 11 -6.32 2.82 -7.96
CA ALA A 11 -4.95 3.08 -7.49
C ALA A 11 -4.71 2.67 -6.03
N ASN A 12 -5.71 2.75 -5.15
CA ASN A 12 -5.64 2.24 -3.78
C ASN A 12 -5.67 0.72 -3.73
N GLY A 13 -6.55 0.08 -4.50
CA GLY A 13 -6.57 -1.39 -4.62
C GLY A 13 -5.26 -1.93 -5.21
N LEU A 14 -4.74 -1.27 -6.24
CA LEU A 14 -3.45 -1.56 -6.85
C LEU A 14 -2.29 -1.33 -5.86
N GLY A 15 -2.33 -0.23 -5.11
CA GLY A 15 -1.36 0.14 -4.09
C GLY A 15 -1.32 -0.85 -2.92
N ALA A 16 -2.48 -1.22 -2.39
CA ALA A 16 -2.61 -2.24 -1.36
C ALA A 16 -2.12 -3.61 -1.86
N GLY A 17 -2.36 -3.94 -3.14
CA GLY A 17 -1.81 -5.13 -3.80
C GLY A 17 -0.28 -5.12 -3.86
N PHE A 18 0.34 -3.99 -4.25
CA PHE A 18 1.80 -3.86 -4.27
C PHE A 18 2.43 -3.92 -2.89
N ILE A 19 1.84 -3.25 -1.89
CA ILE A 19 2.29 -3.33 -0.50
C ILE A 19 2.19 -4.78 -0.01
N SER A 20 1.05 -5.44 -0.20
CA SER A 20 0.84 -6.82 0.24
C SER A 20 1.83 -7.78 -0.41
N PHE A 21 2.08 -7.63 -1.72
CA PHE A 21 3.09 -8.42 -2.42
C PHE A 21 4.49 -8.22 -1.85
N ALA A 22 4.92 -6.97 -1.66
CA ALA A 22 6.22 -6.65 -1.10
C ALA A 22 6.35 -7.16 0.34
N LEU A 23 5.30 -7.01 1.17
CA LEU A 23 5.24 -7.47 2.54
C LEU A 23 5.36 -9.00 2.62
N ILE A 24 4.55 -9.73 1.85
CA ILE A 24 4.56 -11.20 1.81
C ILE A 24 5.93 -11.72 1.34
N ARG A 25 6.52 -11.11 0.31
CA ARG A 25 7.84 -11.51 -0.22
C ARG A 25 8.95 -11.21 0.78
N THR A 26 8.81 -10.17 1.60
CA THR A 26 9.71 -9.85 2.71
C THR A 26 9.62 -10.90 3.81
N PHE A 27 8.41 -11.25 4.26
CA PHE A 27 8.19 -12.30 5.26
C PHE A 27 8.62 -13.71 4.80
N GLN A 28 8.56 -14.00 3.50
CA GLN A 28 9.08 -15.24 2.93
C GLN A 28 10.62 -15.29 2.85
N GLY A 29 11.34 -14.24 3.30
CA GLY A 29 12.81 -14.16 3.19
C GLY A 29 13.31 -13.94 1.75
N ARG A 30 12.39 -13.72 0.80
CA ARG A 30 12.65 -13.52 -0.64
C ARG A 30 12.66 -12.05 -1.03
N ALA A 31 13.00 -11.17 -0.09
CA ALA A 31 13.09 -9.73 -0.31
C ALA A 31 14.03 -9.34 -1.47
N ARG A 32 15.08 -10.14 -1.72
CA ARG A 32 16.06 -9.91 -2.80
C ARG A 32 15.60 -10.33 -4.19
N GLU A 33 14.54 -11.14 -4.30
CA GLU A 33 13.92 -11.50 -5.59
C GLU A 33 12.97 -10.41 -6.09
N VAL A 34 12.65 -9.42 -5.24
CA VAL A 34 11.79 -8.30 -5.59
C VAL A 34 12.63 -7.24 -6.28
N HIS A 35 12.23 -6.84 -7.49
CA HIS A 35 12.94 -5.83 -8.27
C HIS A 35 13.04 -4.51 -7.47
N PRO A 36 14.21 -3.83 -7.44
CA PRO A 36 14.41 -2.63 -6.63
C PRO A 36 13.39 -1.50 -6.91
N LEU A 37 12.88 -1.41 -8.14
CA LEU A 37 11.79 -0.47 -8.49
C LEU A 37 10.48 -0.78 -7.73
N MET A 38 10.17 -2.06 -7.51
CA MET A 38 8.98 -2.48 -6.76
C MET A 38 9.09 -2.08 -5.29
N TRP A 39 10.31 -2.11 -4.73
CA TRP A 39 10.57 -1.61 -3.37
C TRP A 39 10.33 -0.11 -3.24
N ALA A 40 10.75 0.69 -4.24
CA ALA A 40 10.49 2.13 -4.25
C ALA A 40 8.98 2.43 -4.31
N VAL A 41 8.24 1.72 -5.16
CA VAL A 41 6.78 1.85 -5.27
C VAL A 41 6.09 1.40 -3.98
N ALA A 42 6.48 0.25 -3.43
CA ALA A 42 5.93 -0.26 -2.17
C ALA A 42 6.18 0.72 -1.01
N ALA A 43 7.36 1.31 -0.90
CA ALA A 43 7.68 2.30 0.12
C ALA A 43 6.86 3.59 -0.05
N ALA A 44 6.71 4.09 -1.28
CA ALA A 44 5.89 5.27 -1.57
C ALA A 44 4.41 5.03 -1.23
N PHE A 45 3.88 3.86 -1.61
CA PHE A 45 2.51 3.47 -1.24
C PHE A 45 2.38 3.26 0.27
N LEU A 46 3.37 2.68 0.95
CA LEU A 46 3.33 2.46 2.40
C LEU A 46 3.33 3.78 3.18
N LEU A 47 4.03 4.81 2.69
CA LEU A 47 3.94 6.16 3.24
C LEU A 47 2.56 6.79 2.99
N PHE A 48 2.06 6.68 1.76
CA PHE A 48 0.75 7.23 1.38
C PHE A 48 -0.40 6.57 2.15
N PHE A 49 -0.37 5.25 2.30
CA PHE A 49 -1.38 4.46 2.98
C PHE A 49 -1.15 4.30 4.48
N GLY A 50 0.06 4.52 4.99
CA GLY A 50 0.35 4.44 6.41
C GLY A 50 -0.15 5.67 7.16
N ILE A 51 -0.02 6.86 6.57
CA ILE A 51 -0.38 8.12 7.24
C ILE A 51 -1.87 8.21 7.57
N GLY A 52 -2.76 7.85 6.64
CA GLY A 52 -4.22 7.91 6.84
C GLY A 52 -4.78 7.07 8.00
N PRO A 53 -4.62 5.73 7.99
CA PRO A 53 -5.10 4.86 9.06
C PRO A 53 -4.29 5.01 10.35
N VAL A 54 -3.02 5.46 10.30
CA VAL A 54 -2.28 5.79 11.53
C VAL A 54 -2.88 7.04 12.20
N GLU A 55 -3.29 8.07 11.46
CA GLU A 55 -4.04 9.22 12.02
C GLU A 55 -5.41 8.80 12.59
N GLU A 56 -6.10 7.87 11.92
CA GLU A 56 -7.41 7.36 12.34
C GLU A 56 -7.32 6.46 13.59
N ILE A 57 -6.28 5.62 13.69
CA ILE A 57 -6.01 4.76 14.85
C ILE A 57 -5.42 5.56 16.03
N LEU A 58 -4.65 6.62 15.76
CA LEU A 58 -4.07 7.50 16.79
C LEU A 58 -5.04 8.59 17.28
N GLY A 59 -6.27 8.66 16.74
CA GLY A 59 -7.33 9.50 17.29
C GLY A 59 -7.06 11.01 17.20
N VAL A 60 -6.33 11.46 16.19
CA VAL A 60 -6.12 12.90 15.95
C VAL A 60 -7.27 13.46 15.08
N LYS A 61 -8.51 13.28 15.54
CA LYS A 61 -9.69 14.12 15.23
C LYS A 61 -10.92 13.72 16.04
#